data_AF-A0A839AJ12-F1
#
_entry.id   AF-A0A839AJ12-F1
#
_cell.length_a   1.000
_cell.length_b   1.000
_cell.length_c   1.000
_cell.angle_alpha   90.00
_cell.angle_beta   90.00
_cell.angle_gamma   90.00
#
_symmetry.space_group_name_H-M   'P 1'
#
loop_
_entity.id
_entity.type
_entity.pdbx_description
1 polymer ?
#
loop_
_entity_poly.entity_id
_entity_poly.type
_entity_poly.pdbx_seq_one_letter_code
_entity_poly.pdbx_strand_id
1 'polypeptide(L)'
;MTFSTSFIKKFSWFTIIVAILYIIGEGYFMFLYGQPHLHTLADLIAVLLLFFGGIMTLKYNNLGIICGAWGYSFCINYRTWVWRYYAKIEGVSDASTDNVGNILFFLLLFSFIAFLISILLNLPKTKIK
;
A
#
# COMPACT_ATOMS: atom_id res chain seq x y z
N MET A 1 18.02 -14.45 -7.47
CA MET A 1 18.04 -14.23 -6.01
C MET A 1 17.01 -15.17 -5.38
N THR A 2 17.42 -16.18 -4.62
CA THR A 2 16.47 -17.09 -3.93
C THR A 2 16.17 -16.53 -2.55
N PHE A 3 15.04 -15.83 -2.41
CA PHE A 3 14.57 -15.39 -1.10
C PHE A 3 14.18 -16.58 -0.22
N SER A 4 14.53 -16.50 1.08
CA SER A 4 14.17 -17.51 2.08
C SER A 4 12.66 -17.52 2.32
N THR A 5 12.10 -18.72 2.52
CA THR A 5 10.69 -18.90 2.94
C THR A 5 10.38 -18.16 4.24
N SER A 6 11.38 -17.96 5.11
CA SER A 6 11.27 -17.15 6.32
C SER A 6 11.02 -15.67 5.99
N PHE A 7 11.70 -15.12 4.98
CA PHE A 7 11.51 -13.73 4.56
C PHE A 7 10.12 -13.51 3.99
N ILE A 8 9.65 -14.42 3.11
CA ILE A 8 8.29 -14.36 2.55
C ILE A 8 7.24 -14.34 3.68
N LYS A 9 7.36 -15.23 4.67
CA LYS A 9 6.43 -15.26 5.80
C LYS A 9 6.43 -13.96 6.61
N LYS A 10 7.61 -13.40 6.90
CA LYS A 10 7.75 -12.11 7.61
C LYS A 10 7.12 -10.97 6.81
N PHE A 11 7.36 -10.93 5.50
CA PHE A 11 6.80 -9.92 4.61
C PHE A 11 5.27 -10.03 4.50
N SER A 12 4.72 -11.25 4.47
CA SER A 12 3.27 -11.46 4.50
C SER A 12 2.64 -11.00 5.81
N TRP A 13 3.23 -11.34 6.96
CA TRP A 13 2.75 -10.86 8.26
C TRP A 13 2.80 -9.34 8.36
N PHE A 14 3.90 -8.74 7.90
CA PHE A 14 4.02 -7.29 7.80
C PHE A 14 2.91 -6.68 6.94
N THR A 15 2.60 -7.28 5.78
CA THR A 15 1.52 -6.83 4.89
C THR A 15 0.16 -6.86 5.59
N ILE A 16 -0.13 -7.92 6.37
CA ILE A 16 -1.36 -8.03 7.16
C ILE A 16 -1.43 -6.94 8.24
N ILE A 17 -0.33 -6.70 8.96
CA ILE A 17 -0.25 -5.67 9.98
C ILE A 17 -0.50 -4.28 9.36
N VAL A 18 0.11 -4.00 8.20
CA VAL A 18 -0.11 -2.75 7.48
C VAL A 18 -1.57 -2.60 7.08
N ALA A 19 -2.23 -3.66 6.60
CA ALA A 19 -3.67 -3.61 6.28
C ALA A 19 -4.54 -3.25 7.49
N ILE A 20 -4.21 -3.79 8.68
CA ILE A 20 -4.91 -3.47 9.93
C ILE A 20 -4.65 -2.02 10.35
N LEU A 21 -3.42 -1.53 10.23
CA LEU A 21 -3.13 -0.12 10.53
C LEU A 21 -3.86 0.82 9.57
N TYR A 22 -3.96 0.42 8.30
CA TYR A 22 -4.66 1.19 7.26
C TYR A 22 -6.15 1.30 7.57
N ILE A 23 -6.83 0.20 7.95
CA ILE A 23 -8.25 0.25 8.29
C ILE A 23 -8.52 1.08 9.57
N ILE A 24 -7.61 1.06 10.55
CA ILE A 24 -7.73 1.90 11.74
C ILE A 24 -7.57 3.38 11.36
N GLY A 25 -6.58 3.71 10.54
CA GLY A 25 -6.33 5.07 10.05
C GLY A 25 -7.51 5.63 9.26
N GLU A 26 -8.02 4.85 8.29
CA GLU A 26 -9.19 5.22 7.50
C GLU A 26 -10.45 5.34 8.36
N GLY A 27 -10.67 4.43 9.31
CA GLY A 27 -11.79 4.51 10.25
C GLY A 27 -11.75 5.79 11.11
N TYR A 28 -10.55 6.18 11.56
CA TYR A 28 -10.34 7.41 12.32
C TYR A 28 -10.60 8.66 11.47
N PHE A 29 -10.08 8.70 10.24
CA PHE A 29 -10.32 9.81 9.31
C PHE A 29 -11.79 9.94 8.93
N MET A 30 -12.47 8.82 8.69
CA MET A 30 -13.90 8.80 8.36
C MET A 30 -14.75 9.33 9.51
N PHE A 31 -14.42 8.98 10.76
CA PHE A 31 -15.12 9.48 11.94
C PHE A 31 -14.95 10.99 12.14
N LEU A 32 -13.76 11.53 11.85
CA LEU A 32 -13.45 12.95 12.05
C LEU A 32 -13.96 13.86 10.93
N TYR A 33 -13.88 13.41 9.67
CA TYR A 33 -14.04 14.29 8.51
C TYR A 33 -15.21 13.93 7.59
N GLY A 34 -15.96 12.85 7.87
CA GLY A 34 -17.18 12.51 7.11
C GLY A 34 -16.92 12.27 5.63
N GLN A 35 -15.85 11.53 5.30
CA GLN A 35 -15.31 11.40 3.95
C GLN A 35 -16.31 10.76 2.95
N PRO A 36 -16.35 11.22 1.67
CA PRO A 36 -17.26 10.67 0.65
C PRO A 36 -16.95 9.20 0.30
N HIS A 37 -18.02 8.39 0.20
CA HIS A 37 -17.99 6.93 0.11
C HIS A 37 -17.16 6.33 -1.03
N LEU A 38 -16.93 7.07 -2.12
CA LEU A 38 -16.21 6.57 -3.31
C LEU A 38 -14.69 6.50 -3.11
N HIS A 39 -14.10 7.43 -2.35
CA HIS A 39 -12.68 7.34 -2.01
C HIS A 39 -12.44 6.20 -1.04
N THR A 40 -13.30 6.10 -0.01
CA THR A 40 -13.28 5.03 0.98
C THR A 40 -13.39 3.63 0.37
N LEU A 41 -14.10 3.47 -0.76
CA LEU A 41 -14.20 2.20 -1.46
C LEU A 41 -12.85 1.75 -2.05
N ALA A 42 -12.13 2.67 -2.69
CA ALA A 42 -10.82 2.36 -3.27
C ALA A 42 -9.83 1.95 -2.17
N ASP A 43 -9.88 2.65 -1.04
CA ASP A 43 -9.06 2.39 0.14
C ASP A 43 -9.42 1.05 0.80
N LEU A 44 -10.72 0.71 0.89
CA LEU A 44 -11.19 -0.59 1.36
C LEU A 44 -10.71 -1.74 0.47
N ILE A 45 -10.74 -1.56 -0.86
CA ILE A 45 -10.19 -2.56 -1.81
C ILE A 45 -8.71 -2.78 -1.54
N ALA A 46 -7.93 -1.72 -1.27
CA ALA A 46 -6.51 -1.84 -0.94
C ALA A 46 -6.31 -2.66 0.33
N VAL A 47 -7.08 -2.37 1.39
CA VAL A 47 -7.04 -3.13 2.65
C VAL A 47 -7.36 -4.61 2.43
N LEU A 48 -8.43 -4.91 1.69
CA LEU A 48 -8.82 -6.29 1.40
C LEU A 48 -7.72 -7.02 0.61
N LEU A 49 -7.14 -6.38 -0.41
CA LEU A 49 -6.05 -6.97 -1.19
C LEU A 49 -4.80 -7.23 -0.35
N LEU A 50 -4.41 -6.30 0.52
CA LEU A 50 -3.26 -6.48 1.42
C LEU A 50 -3.52 -7.61 2.42
N PHE A 51 -4.71 -7.64 3.02
CA PHE A 51 -5.09 -8.66 4.00
C PHE A 51 -5.18 -10.06 3.38
N PHE A 52 -5.95 -10.21 2.29
CA PHE A 52 -6.09 -11.48 1.58
C PHE A 52 -4.78 -11.90 0.92
N GLY A 53 -4.02 -10.97 0.34
CA GLY A 53 -2.70 -11.26 -0.23
C GLY A 53 -1.75 -11.83 0.82
N GLY A 54 -1.70 -11.21 2.00
CA GLY A 54 -0.96 -11.71 3.16
C GLY A 54 -1.33 -13.15 3.53
N ILE A 55 -2.63 -13.42 3.72
CA ILE A 55 -3.14 -14.75 4.08
C ILE A 55 -2.85 -15.79 2.99
N MET A 56 -3.14 -15.47 1.73
CA MET A 56 -2.94 -16.37 0.60
C MET A 56 -1.46 -16.71 0.40
N THR A 57 -0.56 -15.77 0.66
CA THR A 57 0.89 -16.03 0.62
C THR A 57 1.33 -16.92 1.77
N LEU A 58 0.80 -16.72 2.98
CA LEU A 58 1.12 -17.60 4.12
C LEU A 58 0.62 -19.04 3.91
N LYS A 59 -0.57 -19.21 3.32
CA LYS A 59 -1.24 -20.51 3.18
C LYS A 59 -0.83 -21.27 1.90
N TYR A 60 -0.66 -20.56 0.79
CA TYR A 60 -0.46 -21.17 -0.53
C TYR A 60 0.80 -20.68 -1.26
N ASN A 61 1.65 -19.86 -0.61
CA ASN A 61 2.84 -19.27 -1.22
C ASN A 61 2.55 -18.49 -2.52
N ASN A 62 1.34 -17.91 -2.62
CA ASN A 62 0.90 -17.15 -3.79
C ASN A 62 1.40 -15.70 -3.73
N LEU A 63 2.63 -15.48 -4.20
CA LEU A 63 3.30 -14.19 -4.22
C LEU A 63 2.67 -13.17 -5.18
N GLY A 64 1.91 -13.65 -6.19
CA GLY A 64 1.27 -12.78 -7.18
C GLY A 64 0.22 -11.85 -6.57
N ILE A 65 -0.56 -12.34 -5.60
CA ILE A 65 -1.61 -11.53 -4.95
C ILE A 65 -1.00 -10.42 -4.10
N ILE A 66 0.07 -10.71 -3.33
CA ILE A 66 0.80 -9.66 -2.58
C ILE A 66 1.41 -8.62 -3.51
N CYS A 67 1.93 -9.05 -4.67
CA CYS A 67 2.47 -8.12 -5.66
C CYS A 67 1.40 -7.18 -6.21
N GLY A 68 0.23 -7.72 -6.59
CA GLY A 68 -0.91 -6.91 -7.00
C GLY A 68 -1.40 -5.97 -5.90
N ALA A 69 -1.45 -6.44 -4.65
CA ALA A 69 -1.90 -5.64 -3.50
C ALA A 69 -1.00 -4.42 -3.26
N TRP A 70 0.32 -4.62 -3.15
CA TRP A 70 1.26 -3.51 -2.97
C TRP A 70 1.31 -2.57 -4.17
N GLY A 71 1.15 -3.09 -5.40
CA GLY A 71 1.07 -2.28 -6.61
C GLY A 71 -0.17 -1.38 -6.61
N TYR A 72 -1.33 -1.93 -6.23
CA TYR A 72 -2.57 -1.17 -6.10
C TYR A 72 -2.46 -0.09 -5.00
N SER A 73 -1.95 -0.44 -3.82
CA SER A 73 -1.70 0.52 -2.73
C SER A 73 -0.73 1.64 -3.14
N PHE A 74 0.33 1.32 -3.88
CA PHE A 74 1.24 2.31 -4.44
C PHE A 74 0.52 3.28 -5.38
N CYS A 75 -0.32 2.78 -6.30
CA CYS A 75 -1.07 3.62 -7.22
C CYS A 75 -2.05 4.56 -6.50
N ILE A 76 -2.72 4.08 -5.45
CA ILE A 76 -3.60 4.92 -4.62
C ILE A 76 -2.79 6.00 -3.91
N ASN A 77 -1.70 5.64 -3.24
CA ASN A 77 -0.84 6.61 -2.55
C ASN A 77 -0.31 7.66 -3.52
N TYR A 78 0.07 7.25 -4.74
CA TYR A 78 0.56 8.16 -5.77
C TYR A 78 -0.53 9.16 -6.17
N ARG A 79 -1.72 8.69 -6.53
CA ARG A 79 -2.85 9.55 -6.91
C ARG A 79 -3.21 10.54 -5.79
N THR A 80 -3.28 10.04 -4.56
CA THR A 80 -3.65 10.81 -3.36
C THR A 80 -2.61 11.87 -3.00
N TRP A 81 -1.32 11.57 -3.24
CA TRP A 81 -0.22 12.52 -3.09
C TRP A 81 -0.21 13.57 -4.19
N VAL A 82 -0.34 13.17 -5.46
CA VAL A 82 -0.30 14.06 -6.64
C VAL A 82 -1.33 15.18 -6.53
N TRP A 83 -2.58 14.87 -6.16
CA TRP A 83 -3.61 15.90 -6.03
C TRP A 83 -3.28 16.95 -4.96
N ARG A 84 -2.67 16.53 -3.84
CA ARG A 84 -2.22 17.46 -2.79
C ARG A 84 -0.98 18.25 -3.19
N TYR A 85 -0.08 17.64 -3.96
CA TYR A 85 1.07 18.33 -4.50
C TYR A 85 0.68 19.45 -5.46
N TYR A 86 -0.30 19.20 -6.35
CA TYR A 86 -0.84 20.25 -7.22
C TYR A 86 -1.55 21.35 -6.43
N ALA A 87 -2.37 21.01 -5.45
CA ALA A 87 -3.03 22.01 -4.58
C ALA A 87 -2.01 22.94 -3.88
N LYS A 88 -0.84 22.39 -3.50
CA LYS A 88 0.26 23.17 -2.93
C LYS A 88 0.92 24.11 -3.93
N ILE A 89 1.18 23.64 -5.16
CA ILE A 89 1.77 24.48 -6.21
C ILE A 89 0.81 25.61 -6.62
N GLU A 90 -0.48 25.31 -6.68
CA GLU A 90 -1.53 26.27 -7.05
C GLU A 90 -1.86 27.27 -5.92
N GLY A 91 -1.25 27.12 -4.74
CA GLY A 91 -1.45 28.04 -3.60
C GLY A 91 -2.83 27.94 -2.96
N VAL A 92 -3.55 26.83 -3.17
CA VAL A 92 -4.90 26.58 -2.65
C VAL A 92 -4.88 25.64 -1.44
N SER A 93 -3.70 25.17 -1.01
CA SER A 93 -3.54 24.34 0.18
C SER A 93 -3.44 25.17 1.46
N ASP A 94 -3.88 24.59 2.58
CA ASP A 94 -3.61 25.11 3.92
C ASP A 94 -2.46 24.34 4.59
N ALA A 95 -1.98 24.84 5.74
CA ALA A 95 -0.87 24.22 6.48
C ALA A 95 -1.17 22.77 6.91
N SER A 96 -2.45 22.44 7.12
CA SER A 96 -2.91 21.09 7.44
C SER A 96 -2.74 20.15 6.25
N THR A 97 -3.21 20.56 5.08
CA THR A 97 -3.13 19.80 3.82
C THR A 97 -1.69 19.58 3.39
N ASP A 98 -0.83 20.57 3.61
CA ASP A 98 0.61 20.48 3.35
C ASP A 98 1.32 19.43 4.22
N ASN A 99 1.01 19.40 5.53
CA ASN A 99 1.56 18.39 6.44
C ASN A 99 1.10 16.98 6.06
N VAL A 100 -0.19 16.82 5.70
CA VAL A 100 -0.73 15.55 5.21
C VAL A 100 -0.04 15.14 3.91
N GLY A 101 0.21 16.08 2.99
CA GLY A 101 0.95 15.84 1.74
C GLY A 101 2.37 15.31 1.97
N ASN A 102 3.09 15.86 2.96
CA ASN A 102 4.43 15.38 3.33
C ASN A 102 4.40 13.94 3.89
N ILE A 103 3.44 13.62 4.77
CA ILE A 103 3.27 12.26 5.30
C ILE A 103 2.95 11.28 4.18
N LEU A 104 2.05 11.66 3.27
CA LEU A 104 1.69 10.86 2.10
C LEU A 104 2.88 10.59 1.17
N PHE A 105 3.84 11.51 1.06
CA PHE A 105 5.06 11.29 0.29
C PHE A 105 5.90 10.15 0.87
N PHE A 106 6.07 10.11 2.21
CA PHE A 106 6.78 9.01 2.86
C PHE A 106 6.02 7.68 2.69
N LEU A 107 4.68 7.72 2.79
CA LEU A 107 3.83 6.55 2.58
C LEU A 107 3.93 6.03 1.14
N LEU A 108 4.01 6.94 0.17
CA LEU A 108 4.24 6.63 -1.24
C LEU A 108 5.57 5.89 -1.43
N LEU A 109 6.68 6.44 -0.92
CA LEU A 109 8.00 5.80 -1.00
C LEU A 109 8.01 4.42 -0.34
N PHE A 110 7.38 4.31 0.83
CA PHE A 110 7.25 3.05 1.54
C PHE A 110 6.48 2.00 0.72
N SER A 111 5.32 2.36 0.17
CA SER A 111 4.53 1.47 -0.68
C SER A 111 5.24 1.11 -1.98
N PHE A 112 6.05 2.02 -2.53
CA PHE A 112 6.89 1.77 -3.70
C PHE A 112 7.98 0.73 -3.41
N ILE A 113 8.70 0.88 -2.30
CA ILE A 113 9.72 -0.10 -1.88
C ILE A 113 9.09 -1.47 -1.65
N ALA A 114 7.96 -1.52 -0.95
CA ALA A 114 7.24 -2.78 -0.71
C ALA A 114 6.76 -3.43 -2.03
N PHE A 115 6.30 -2.62 -2.99
CA PHE A 115 5.95 -3.08 -4.32
C PHE A 115 7.17 -3.64 -5.07
N LEU A 116 8.32 -2.95 -5.07
CA LEU A 116 9.55 -3.45 -5.69
C LEU A 116 10.00 -4.78 -5.07
N ILE A 117 9.97 -4.89 -3.74
CA ILE A 117 10.26 -6.15 -3.04
C ILE A 117 9.31 -7.26 -3.52
N SER A 118 8.02 -6.96 -3.65
CA SER A 118 7.02 -7.94 -4.10
C SER A 118 7.25 -8.40 -5.55
N ILE A 119 7.68 -7.50 -6.46
CA ILE A 119 8.08 -7.85 -7.82
C ILE A 119 9.29 -8.78 -7.78
N LEU A 120 10.34 -8.41 -7.03
CA LEU A 120 11.57 -9.19 -6.94
C LEU A 120 11.32 -10.60 -6.38
N LEU A 121 10.36 -10.73 -5.46
CA LEU A 121 9.93 -12.02 -4.93
C LEU A 121 9.21 -12.88 -5.97
N ASN A 122 8.46 -12.25 -6.88
CA ASN A 122 7.62 -12.92 -7.88
C ASN A 122 8.33 -13.16 -9.22
N LEU A 123 9.55 -12.62 -9.42
CA LEU A 123 10.32 -12.86 -10.63
C LEU A 123 10.62 -14.37 -10.82
N PRO A 124 10.54 -14.87 -12.07
CA PRO A 124 10.83 -16.26 -12.36
C PRO A 124 12.28 -16.58 -11.96
N LYS A 125 12.43 -17.63 -11.17
CA LYS A 125 13.75 -18.16 -10.79
C LYS A 125 14.27 -19.03 -11.92
N THR A 126 14.58 -18.42 -13.06
CA THR A 126 15.22 -19.11 -14.17
C THR A 126 16.64 -19.49 -13.74
N LYS A 127 16.88 -20.80 -13.57
CA LYS A 127 18.17 -21.35 -13.98
C LYS A 127 18.16 -21.22 -15.50
N ILE A 128 18.92 -20.27 -16.04
CA ILE A 128 19.28 -20.29 -17.46
C ILE A 128 19.93 -21.65 -17.67
N LYS A 129 19.23 -22.55 -18.37
CA LYS A 129 19.80 -23.82 -18.81
C LYS A 129 20.72 -23.54 -19.98
#